data_AF-K2AQE2-F1
#
_entry.id   AF-K2AQE2-F1
#
_cell.length_a   1.000
_cell.length_b   1.000
_cell.length_c   1.000
_cell.angle_alpha   90.00
_cell.angle_beta   90.00
_cell.angle_gamma   90.00
#
_symmetry.space_group_name_H-M   'P 1'
#
loop_
_entity.id
_entity.type
_entity.pdbx_description
1 polymer ?
#
loop_
_entity_poly.entity_id
_entity_poly.type
_entity_poly.pdbx_seq_one_letter_code
_entity_poly.pdbx_strand_id
1 'polypeptide(L)'
;MDYVRQQAYLTKGVKIVVEDRREATAPELDYKIRRHGFYFDGGIVSFVKFLNRGKIVKNDIPVYVEKNVDDVAVEISLQYTDGYKEHLYSFANNIFTPEGGMHVTGFKMALTRVLNDYAKKNNLIKEKDGGMTSEDLKEGLTAVVSVKLRNPQFEGQTKSKLGNAEVRGIVSSITSEGLVEYLEKNPSNAKAMIDKCLLTVRARIAARAAKDAVLRKGALEGMTLPGKLADCTTRNAELSELYIVEGDSAGGSAKQGRNRMFQAILPLRGKLVNVEKTSLDKVVKSDTLKPIIIALGTGIGETFDVSKLRYGKIIIMADADVDGSHIRVLLLTFFYRYFEDLITNGHIYIAQPPLYRIQKGKDVRWVYNDEEKDKIVEEFRLKAVDKASDKAADKKAAAKKVAEENGDELSQEEIEAEGGDVEKIAGVTIQRYKGLGEMNPQQLWDTTMDPEHRKMMKVEIEDAEEADRVFDVLMGSDVEPRRRFIQTHAKSVKNLDV
;
A
#
# COMPACT_ATOMS: atom_id res chain seq x y z
N MET A 1 -14.48 -22.95 3.15
CA MET A 1 -15.02 -22.82 4.53
C MET A 1 -15.82 -21.53 4.70
N ASP A 2 -15.29 -20.38 4.29
CA ASP A 2 -15.97 -19.09 4.48
C ASP A 2 -17.29 -18.96 3.73
N TYR A 3 -17.40 -19.48 2.51
CA TYR A 3 -18.67 -19.57 1.78
C TYR A 3 -19.78 -20.23 2.61
N VAL A 4 -19.48 -21.39 3.22
CA VAL A 4 -20.47 -22.13 4.02
C VAL A 4 -20.86 -21.37 5.28
N ARG A 5 -19.89 -20.72 5.93
CA ARG A 5 -20.15 -19.86 7.09
C ARG A 5 -21.07 -18.69 6.71
N GLN A 6 -20.81 -18.03 5.58
CA GLN A 6 -21.65 -16.95 5.05
C GLN A 6 -23.08 -17.43 4.79
N GLN A 7 -23.26 -18.57 4.13
CA GLN A 7 -24.59 -19.13 3.89
C GLN A 7 -25.35 -19.39 5.20
N ALA A 8 -24.68 -19.92 6.22
CA ALA A 8 -25.28 -20.13 7.53
C ALA A 8 -25.73 -18.82 8.21
N TYR A 9 -25.06 -17.69 7.96
CA TYR A 9 -25.53 -16.38 8.46
C TYR A 9 -26.77 -15.87 7.70
N LEU A 10 -26.87 -16.15 6.39
CA LEU A 10 -27.97 -15.68 5.53
C LEU A 10 -29.25 -16.51 5.68
N THR A 11 -29.16 -17.70 6.28
CA THR A 11 -30.26 -18.63 6.52
C THR A 11 -30.38 -18.99 8.00
N LYS A 12 -31.11 -18.16 8.74
CA LYS A 12 -31.42 -18.38 10.17
C LYS A 12 -32.04 -19.77 10.38
N GLY A 13 -31.62 -20.44 11.45
CA GLY A 13 -32.13 -21.74 11.83
C GLY A 13 -31.60 -22.93 11.02
N VAL A 14 -30.76 -22.69 10.01
CA VAL A 14 -30.12 -23.78 9.24
C VAL A 14 -28.77 -24.15 9.88
N LYS A 15 -28.63 -25.41 10.28
CA LYS A 15 -27.36 -25.97 10.73
C LYS A 15 -26.61 -26.56 9.54
N ILE A 16 -25.40 -26.06 9.27
CA ILE A 16 -24.52 -26.63 8.26
C ILE A 16 -23.33 -27.30 8.95
N VAL A 17 -23.09 -28.57 8.62
CA VAL A 17 -21.93 -29.33 9.10
C VAL A 17 -21.07 -29.70 7.90
N VAL A 18 -19.80 -29.35 7.96
CA VAL A 18 -18.79 -29.70 6.95
C VAL A 18 -17.78 -30.65 7.58
N GLU A 19 -17.58 -31.78 6.94
CA GLU A 19 -16.59 -32.77 7.34
C GLU A 19 -15.53 -32.90 6.26
N ASP A 20 -14.26 -32.73 6.64
CA ASP A 20 -13.12 -33.04 5.78
C ASP A 20 -12.62 -34.45 6.12
N ARG A 21 -12.81 -35.38 5.18
CA ARG A 21 -12.44 -36.80 5.31
C ARG A 21 -11.21 -37.18 4.49
N ARG A 22 -10.46 -36.21 3.92
CA ARG A 22 -9.30 -36.51 3.06
C ARG A 22 -8.23 -37.34 3.76
N GLU A 23 -8.07 -37.18 5.08
CA GLU A 23 -7.11 -37.93 5.90
C GLU A 23 -7.72 -39.18 6.58
N ALA A 24 -9.03 -39.39 6.45
CA ALA A 24 -9.78 -40.49 7.05
C ALA A 24 -10.14 -41.54 5.99
N THR A 25 -9.11 -42.22 5.46
CA THR A 25 -9.25 -43.21 4.38
C THR A 25 -9.69 -44.60 4.86
N ALA A 26 -9.67 -44.83 6.18
CA ALA A 26 -10.10 -46.06 6.83
C ALA A 26 -10.82 -45.74 8.16
N PRO A 27 -11.71 -46.62 8.67
CA PRO A 27 -12.46 -46.38 9.91
C PRO A 27 -11.58 -46.11 11.14
N GLU A 28 -10.38 -46.69 11.16
CA GLU A 28 -9.39 -46.48 12.23
C GLU A 28 -8.82 -45.06 12.25
N LEU A 29 -8.96 -44.32 11.14
CA LEU A 29 -8.48 -42.94 10.97
C LEU A 29 -9.59 -41.90 11.16
N ASP A 30 -10.78 -42.29 11.64
CA ASP A 30 -11.91 -41.38 11.87
C ASP A 30 -11.57 -40.22 12.84
N TYR A 31 -10.61 -40.42 13.73
CA TYR A 31 -10.10 -39.36 14.62
C TYR A 31 -9.41 -38.20 13.87
N LYS A 32 -9.05 -38.39 12.58
CA LYS A 32 -8.48 -37.36 11.70
C LYS A 32 -9.54 -36.54 10.97
N ILE A 33 -10.83 -36.90 11.07
CA ILE A 33 -11.91 -36.13 10.42
C ILE A 33 -11.99 -34.74 11.05
N ARG A 34 -11.82 -33.70 10.23
CA ARG A 34 -11.98 -32.32 10.68
C ARG A 34 -13.42 -31.89 10.48
N ARG A 35 -14.15 -31.66 11.58
CA ARG A 35 -15.56 -31.25 11.57
C ARG A 35 -15.70 -29.78 11.89
N HIS A 36 -16.56 -29.10 11.13
CA HIS A 36 -16.94 -27.72 11.39
C HIS A 36 -18.46 -27.60 11.34
N GLY A 37 -19.06 -27.05 12.38
CA GLY A 37 -20.50 -26.78 12.47
C GLY A 37 -20.78 -25.29 12.47
N PHE A 38 -21.77 -24.87 11.71
CA PHE A 38 -22.26 -23.50 11.64
C PHE A 38 -23.76 -23.47 11.92
N TYR A 39 -24.16 -22.65 12.88
CA TYR A 39 -25.55 -22.42 13.25
C TYR A 39 -25.66 -21.03 13.88
N PHE A 40 -26.50 -20.16 13.30
CA PHE A 40 -26.59 -18.77 13.72
C PHE A 40 -28.04 -18.29 13.76
N ASP A 41 -28.63 -18.25 14.96
CA ASP A 41 -29.98 -17.72 15.17
C ASP A 41 -30.08 -16.22 14.88
N GLY A 42 -29.02 -15.48 15.20
CA GLY A 42 -28.96 -14.03 14.98
C GLY A 42 -28.72 -13.62 13.52
N GLY A 43 -28.68 -14.56 12.57
CA GLY A 43 -28.53 -14.29 11.14
C GLY A 43 -27.40 -13.32 10.80
N ILE A 44 -27.71 -12.30 9.97
CA ILE A 44 -26.72 -11.31 9.52
C ILE A 44 -26.20 -10.39 10.63
N VAL A 45 -26.89 -10.26 11.77
CA VAL A 45 -26.35 -9.54 12.95
C VAL A 45 -25.12 -10.26 13.47
N SER A 46 -25.15 -11.59 13.48
CA SER A 46 -24.00 -12.40 13.87
C SER A 46 -22.86 -12.28 12.86
N PHE A 47 -23.19 -12.05 11.59
CA PHE A 47 -22.21 -11.81 10.54
C PHE A 47 -21.50 -10.46 10.73
N VAL A 48 -22.23 -9.37 10.96
CA VAL A 48 -21.63 -8.06 11.26
C VAL A 48 -20.73 -8.14 12.50
N LYS A 49 -21.18 -8.79 13.58
CA LYS A 49 -20.35 -9.01 14.77
C LYS A 49 -19.11 -9.84 14.49
N PHE A 50 -19.20 -10.83 13.60
CA PHE A 50 -18.05 -11.62 13.16
C PHE A 50 -17.04 -10.77 12.39
N LEU A 51 -17.51 -9.93 11.45
CA LEU A 51 -16.67 -9.02 10.65
C LEU A 51 -15.98 -7.94 11.50
N ASN A 52 -16.57 -7.59 12.65
CA ASN A 52 -16.04 -6.61 13.59
C ASN A 52 -15.18 -7.19 14.71
N ARG A 53 -14.83 -8.48 14.67
CA ARG A 53 -13.94 -9.08 15.67
C ARG A 53 -12.58 -8.38 15.67
N GLY A 54 -12.14 -7.96 16.86
CA GLY A 54 -10.87 -7.25 17.04
C GLY A 54 -10.91 -5.76 16.71
N LYS A 55 -12.07 -5.21 16.31
CA LYS A 55 -12.24 -3.78 16.02
C LYS A 55 -12.97 -3.08 17.17
N ILE A 56 -12.73 -1.78 17.36
CA ILE A 56 -13.45 -0.99 18.35
C ILE A 56 -14.75 -0.48 17.72
N VAL A 57 -15.88 -1.06 18.12
CA VAL A 57 -17.20 -0.66 17.64
C VAL A 57 -17.63 0.71 18.20
N LYS A 58 -18.43 1.44 17.43
CA LYS A 58 -18.97 2.76 17.83
C LYS A 58 -20.39 2.69 18.33
N ASN A 59 -21.25 1.93 17.65
CA ASN A 59 -22.53 1.52 18.18
C ASN A 59 -22.43 0.10 18.72
N ASP A 60 -22.63 -0.09 20.03
CA ASP A 60 -22.52 -1.39 20.70
C ASP A 60 -23.56 -2.38 20.19
N ILE A 61 -24.77 -1.87 19.93
CA ILE A 61 -25.88 -2.65 19.36
C ILE A 61 -25.82 -2.45 17.84
N PRO A 62 -25.64 -3.51 17.04
CA PRO A 62 -25.78 -3.39 15.59
C PRO A 62 -27.19 -2.92 15.23
N VAL A 63 -27.29 -2.02 14.26
CA VAL A 63 -28.57 -1.71 13.64
C VAL A 63 -29.05 -2.97 12.93
N TYR A 64 -30.34 -3.26 13.03
CA TYR A 64 -30.94 -4.42 12.39
C TYR A 64 -32.36 -4.09 11.92
N VAL A 65 -32.66 -4.44 10.68
CA VAL A 65 -33.97 -4.23 10.05
C VAL A 65 -34.30 -5.45 9.19
N GLU A 66 -35.50 -5.99 9.36
CA GLU A 66 -36.02 -7.09 8.55
C GLU A 66 -37.47 -6.81 8.22
N LYS A 67 -37.79 -6.71 6.92
CA LYS A 67 -39.15 -6.42 6.46
C LYS A 67 -39.37 -7.01 5.06
N ASN A 68 -40.61 -7.38 4.77
CA ASN A 68 -41.02 -7.85 3.45
C ASN A 68 -42.02 -6.84 2.86
N VAL A 69 -41.73 -6.35 1.66
CA VAL A 69 -42.55 -5.38 0.92
C VAL A 69 -42.55 -5.78 -0.55
N ASP A 70 -43.73 -5.82 -1.18
CA ASP A 70 -43.91 -6.14 -2.60
C ASP A 70 -43.20 -7.44 -3.03
N ASP A 71 -43.33 -8.51 -2.25
CA ASP A 71 -42.65 -9.81 -2.44
C ASP A 71 -41.10 -9.75 -2.45
N VAL A 72 -40.53 -8.66 -1.93
CA VAL A 72 -39.10 -8.49 -1.70
C VAL A 72 -38.84 -8.47 -0.19
N ALA A 73 -38.23 -9.55 0.31
CA ALA A 73 -37.76 -9.60 1.69
C ALA A 73 -36.38 -8.94 1.78
N VAL A 74 -36.26 -7.95 2.66
CA VAL A 74 -35.04 -7.18 2.88
C VAL A 74 -34.60 -7.37 4.32
N GLU A 75 -33.34 -7.74 4.49
CA GLU A 75 -32.69 -7.92 5.79
C GLU A 75 -31.37 -7.14 5.78
N ILE A 76 -31.22 -6.20 6.72
CA ILE A 76 -30.06 -5.29 6.78
C ILE A 76 -29.53 -5.27 8.20
N SER A 77 -28.20 -5.34 8.32
CA SER A 77 -27.53 -5.03 9.58
C SER A 77 -26.29 -4.19 9.33
N LEU A 78 -26.03 -3.21 10.20
CA LEU A 78 -24.81 -2.40 10.13
C LEU A 78 -24.28 -2.02 11.51
N GLN A 79 -22.98 -1.76 11.55
CA GLN A 79 -22.27 -1.27 12.72
C GLN A 79 -21.04 -0.48 12.27
N TYR A 80 -20.83 0.69 12.88
CA TYR A 80 -19.63 1.50 12.70
C TYR A 80 -18.53 1.04 13.64
N THR A 81 -17.29 1.20 13.18
CA THR A 81 -16.06 0.93 13.92
C THR A 81 -15.15 2.17 13.90
N ASP A 82 -14.03 2.10 14.58
CA ASP A 82 -12.94 3.07 14.48
C ASP A 82 -12.07 2.92 13.22
N GLY A 83 -12.29 1.87 12.43
CA GLY A 83 -11.54 1.62 11.20
C GLY A 83 -11.75 2.69 10.12
N TYR A 84 -10.88 2.62 9.11
CA TYR A 84 -10.85 3.55 7.98
C TYR A 84 -11.48 2.99 6.69
N LYS A 85 -11.73 1.68 6.62
CA LYS A 85 -12.27 1.01 5.43
C LYS A 85 -13.78 0.76 5.54
N GLU A 86 -14.43 0.68 4.38
CA GLU A 86 -15.79 0.17 4.23
C GLU A 86 -15.75 -1.35 4.10
N HIS A 87 -16.58 -2.04 4.88
CA HIS A 87 -16.85 -3.47 4.76
C HIS A 87 -18.33 -3.69 4.47
N LEU A 88 -18.72 -3.50 3.21
CA LEU A 88 -20.08 -3.68 2.76
C LEU A 88 -20.23 -5.00 2.01
N TYR A 89 -20.97 -5.93 2.61
CA TYR A 89 -21.33 -7.20 1.99
C TYR A 89 -22.78 -7.15 1.52
N SER A 90 -23.01 -7.45 0.25
CA SER A 90 -24.37 -7.42 -0.29
C SER A 90 -24.74 -8.75 -0.96
N PHE A 91 -25.99 -9.15 -0.82
CA PHE A 91 -26.50 -10.42 -1.28
C PHE A 91 -27.88 -10.28 -1.92
N ALA A 92 -28.11 -11.01 -3.00
CA ALA A 92 -29.43 -11.19 -3.61
C ALA A 92 -29.72 -12.69 -3.74
N ASN A 93 -30.79 -13.18 -3.10
CA ASN A 93 -31.12 -14.60 -3.00
C ASN A 93 -29.95 -15.47 -2.52
N ASN A 94 -29.25 -15.00 -1.48
CA ASN A 94 -28.03 -15.59 -0.90
C ASN A 94 -26.80 -15.65 -1.84
N ILE A 95 -26.89 -15.07 -3.03
CA ILE A 95 -25.75 -14.90 -3.95
C ILE A 95 -25.03 -13.60 -3.59
N PHE A 96 -23.72 -13.68 -3.40
CA PHE A 96 -22.89 -12.51 -3.10
C PHE A 96 -22.79 -11.61 -4.34
N THR A 97 -23.07 -10.31 -4.16
CA THR A 97 -23.00 -9.29 -5.21
C THR A 97 -21.85 -8.33 -4.94
N PRO A 98 -20.60 -8.66 -5.34
CA PRO A 98 -19.41 -7.84 -5.03
C PRO A 98 -19.46 -6.44 -5.64
N GLU A 99 -20.11 -6.28 -6.80
CA GLU A 99 -20.29 -4.97 -7.46
C GLU A 99 -21.55 -4.23 -6.96
N GLY A 100 -22.26 -4.81 -5.99
CA GLY A 100 -23.47 -4.24 -5.40
C GLY A 100 -24.66 -4.28 -6.36
N GLY A 101 -25.29 -3.14 -6.60
CA GLY A 101 -26.49 -3.02 -7.43
C GLY A 101 -27.55 -2.09 -6.85
N MET A 102 -28.79 -2.31 -7.27
CA MET A 102 -29.93 -1.47 -6.90
C MET A 102 -30.25 -1.48 -5.40
N HIS A 103 -30.13 -2.62 -4.74
CA HIS A 103 -30.26 -2.77 -3.28
C HIS A 103 -29.19 -1.97 -2.53
N VAL A 104 -27.92 -2.06 -2.93
CA VAL A 104 -26.83 -1.30 -2.31
C VAL A 104 -27.02 0.21 -2.51
N THR A 105 -27.43 0.61 -3.71
CA THR A 105 -27.71 2.02 -4.00
C THR A 105 -28.81 2.56 -3.09
N GLY A 106 -29.92 1.83 -2.97
CA GLY A 106 -31.03 2.20 -2.09
C GLY A 106 -30.60 2.30 -0.62
N PHE A 107 -29.80 1.35 -0.15
CA PHE A 107 -29.23 1.35 1.19
C PHE A 107 -28.36 2.60 1.46
N LYS A 108 -27.39 2.89 0.58
CA LYS A 108 -26.48 4.05 0.74
C LYS A 108 -27.23 5.38 0.71
N MET A 109 -28.24 5.51 -0.17
CA MET A 109 -29.11 6.69 -0.24
C MET A 109 -29.86 6.92 1.08
N ALA A 110 -30.49 5.87 1.61
CA ALA A 110 -31.22 5.94 2.88
C ALA A 110 -30.31 6.26 4.06
N LEU A 111 -29.16 5.58 4.17
CA LEU A 111 -28.18 5.81 5.22
C LEU A 111 -27.71 7.28 5.25
N THR A 112 -27.37 7.83 4.08
CA THR A 112 -26.91 9.21 3.96
C THR A 112 -27.97 10.21 4.38
N ARG A 113 -29.20 10.04 3.90
CA ARG A 113 -30.30 10.94 4.21
C ARG A 113 -30.66 10.91 5.70
N VAL A 114 -30.89 9.73 6.26
CA VAL A 114 -31.36 9.58 7.64
C VAL A 114 -30.33 10.06 8.65
N LEU A 115 -29.04 9.74 8.47
CA LEU A 115 -28.00 10.22 9.39
C LEU A 115 -27.86 11.75 9.35
N ASN A 116 -27.94 12.37 8.17
CA ASN A 116 -27.95 13.83 8.06
C ASN A 116 -29.18 14.46 8.73
N ASP A 117 -30.37 13.92 8.47
CA ASP A 117 -31.61 14.45 9.03
C ASP A 117 -31.61 14.34 10.57
N TYR A 118 -31.17 13.20 11.11
CA TYR A 118 -31.04 13.02 12.55
C TYR A 118 -29.97 13.94 13.16
N ALA A 119 -28.81 14.11 12.51
CA ALA A 119 -27.75 15.00 12.98
C ALA A 119 -28.20 16.47 13.00
N LYS A 120 -28.96 16.92 12.00
CA LYS A 120 -29.55 18.26 11.94
C LYS A 120 -30.62 18.44 13.03
N LYS A 121 -31.58 17.52 13.13
CA LYS A 121 -32.68 17.56 14.12
C LYS A 121 -32.16 17.64 15.56
N ASN A 122 -31.04 17.00 15.85
CA ASN A 122 -30.44 16.95 17.19
C ASN A 122 -29.27 17.94 17.39
N ASN A 123 -29.06 18.89 16.47
CA ASN A 123 -27.97 19.88 16.54
C ASN A 123 -26.56 19.27 16.72
N LEU A 124 -26.33 18.08 16.18
CA LEU A 124 -25.03 17.38 16.24
C LEU A 124 -24.06 17.86 15.16
N ILE A 125 -24.58 18.45 14.09
CA ILE A 125 -23.79 19.05 13.01
C ILE A 125 -23.85 20.59 13.10
N LYS A 126 -22.70 21.25 12.94
CA LYS A 126 -22.63 22.72 12.88
C LYS A 126 -22.82 23.17 11.44
N GLU A 127 -23.50 24.29 11.19
CA GLU A 127 -23.74 24.80 9.83
C GLU A 127 -22.44 24.94 9.00
N LYS A 128 -21.34 25.33 9.66
CA LYS A 128 -20.02 25.46 9.04
C LYS A 128 -19.35 24.15 8.62
N ASP A 129 -19.78 23.02 9.18
CA ASP A 129 -19.18 21.71 8.94
C ASP A 129 -19.81 21.03 7.70
N GLY A 130 -20.74 21.69 6.99
CA GLY A 130 -21.43 21.13 5.83
C GLY A 130 -22.29 19.90 6.19
N GLY A 131 -22.80 19.18 5.18
CA GLY A 131 -23.49 17.89 5.37
C GLY A 131 -22.54 16.70 5.21
N MET A 132 -22.94 15.55 5.76
CA MET A 132 -22.29 14.26 5.48
C MET A 132 -22.64 13.81 4.06
N THR A 133 -21.65 13.41 3.27
CA THR A 133 -21.84 12.78 1.96
C THR A 133 -21.79 11.26 2.08
N SER A 134 -22.15 10.56 1.01
CA SER A 134 -22.08 9.10 0.96
C SER A 134 -20.65 8.57 1.12
N GLU A 135 -19.63 9.31 0.68
CA GLU A 135 -18.21 8.99 0.89
C GLU A 135 -17.81 9.11 2.37
N ASP A 136 -18.28 10.14 3.09
CA ASP A 136 -17.94 10.32 4.51
C ASP A 136 -18.45 9.17 5.38
N LEU A 137 -19.53 8.52 4.93
CA LEU A 137 -20.21 7.44 5.67
C LEU A 137 -19.62 6.05 5.39
N LYS A 138 -18.69 5.93 4.44
CA LYS A 138 -18.00 4.66 4.16
C LYS A 138 -17.00 4.30 5.25
N GLU A 139 -16.33 5.30 5.81
CA GLU A 139 -15.19 5.12 6.69
C GLU A 139 -15.58 4.43 8.01
N GLY A 140 -15.17 3.17 8.16
CA GLY A 140 -15.43 2.36 9.35
C GLY A 140 -16.81 1.70 9.36
N LEU A 141 -17.58 1.82 8.26
CA LEU A 141 -18.87 1.15 8.10
C LEU A 141 -18.66 -0.34 7.84
N THR A 142 -19.26 -1.19 8.68
CA THR A 142 -19.44 -2.61 8.38
C THR A 142 -20.92 -2.91 8.26
N ALA A 143 -21.35 -3.39 7.10
CA ALA A 143 -22.75 -3.60 6.79
C ALA A 143 -22.98 -4.86 5.96
N VAL A 144 -24.11 -5.51 6.20
CA VAL A 144 -24.62 -6.63 5.42
C VAL A 144 -26.01 -6.27 4.92
N VAL A 145 -26.19 -6.30 3.59
CA VAL A 145 -27.47 -6.01 2.92
C VAL A 145 -27.91 -7.26 2.15
N SER A 146 -28.95 -7.92 2.62
CA SER A 146 -29.49 -9.15 2.02
C SER A 146 -30.89 -8.91 1.49
N VAL A 147 -31.12 -9.18 0.21
CA VAL A 147 -32.45 -9.14 -0.41
C VAL A 147 -32.85 -10.50 -0.95
N LYS A 148 -34.12 -10.85 -0.82
CA LYS A 148 -34.72 -12.06 -1.40
C LYS A 148 -35.90 -11.64 -2.26
N LEU A 149 -35.87 -12.02 -3.54
CA LEU A 149 -36.84 -11.63 -4.56
C LEU A 149 -37.10 -12.77 -5.54
N ARG A 150 -38.32 -12.81 -6.08
CA ARG A 150 -38.77 -13.91 -6.94
C ARG A 150 -38.05 -13.98 -8.29
N ASN A 151 -37.85 -12.82 -8.93
CA ASN A 151 -37.28 -12.72 -10.27
C ASN A 151 -36.04 -11.78 -10.28
N PRO A 152 -34.88 -12.26 -9.82
CA PRO A 152 -33.66 -11.44 -9.82
C PRO A 152 -33.11 -11.27 -11.24
N GLN A 153 -32.78 -10.04 -11.59
CA GLN A 153 -32.09 -9.65 -12.81
C GLN A 153 -30.69 -9.17 -12.44
N PHE A 154 -29.67 -9.75 -13.06
CA PHE A 154 -28.28 -9.37 -12.82
C PHE A 154 -27.66 -8.76 -14.07
N GLU A 155 -26.73 -7.82 -13.88
CA GLU A 155 -25.87 -7.31 -14.94
C GLU A 155 -24.72 -8.33 -15.16
N GLY A 156 -24.53 -8.75 -16.41
CA GLY A 156 -23.44 -9.66 -16.80
C GLY A 156 -23.65 -11.12 -16.38
N GLN A 157 -22.70 -11.97 -16.81
CA GLN A 157 -22.77 -13.43 -16.64
C GLN A 157 -22.43 -13.88 -15.20
N THR A 158 -21.61 -13.12 -14.49
CA THR A 158 -21.07 -13.45 -13.16
C THR A 158 -22.07 -13.23 -12.02
N LYS A 159 -23.28 -12.73 -12.31
CA LYS A 159 -24.29 -12.34 -11.32
C LYS A 159 -23.74 -11.41 -10.23
N SER A 160 -22.77 -10.56 -10.59
CA SER A 160 -22.02 -9.73 -9.65
C SER A 160 -22.79 -8.51 -9.18
N LYS A 161 -23.79 -8.06 -9.94
CA LYS A 161 -24.53 -6.82 -9.70
C LYS A 161 -26.03 -6.97 -9.95
N LEU A 162 -26.86 -6.55 -8.99
CA LEU A 162 -28.33 -6.62 -9.09
C LEU A 162 -28.90 -5.43 -9.87
N GLY A 163 -29.71 -5.70 -10.90
CA GLY A 163 -30.26 -4.71 -11.84
C GLY A 163 -31.73 -4.30 -11.61
N ASN A 164 -32.49 -5.01 -10.76
CA ASN A 164 -33.91 -4.71 -10.47
C ASN A 164 -34.12 -3.29 -9.90
N ALA A 165 -34.62 -2.35 -10.71
CA ALA A 165 -34.73 -0.94 -10.34
C ALA A 165 -35.69 -0.69 -9.16
N GLU A 166 -36.76 -1.46 -9.08
CA GLU A 166 -37.78 -1.43 -8.02
C GLU A 166 -37.19 -1.71 -6.63
N VAL A 167 -36.18 -2.58 -6.55
CA VAL A 167 -35.52 -2.96 -5.30
C VAL A 167 -34.83 -1.75 -4.65
N ARG A 168 -34.37 -0.78 -5.45
CA ARG A 168 -33.75 0.44 -4.92
C ARG A 168 -34.70 1.22 -4.01
N GLY A 169 -35.94 1.41 -4.46
CA GLY A 169 -36.96 2.15 -3.71
C GLY A 169 -37.39 1.40 -2.45
N ILE A 170 -37.61 0.09 -2.59
CA ILE A 170 -38.01 -0.79 -1.48
C ILE A 170 -36.95 -0.79 -0.37
N VAL A 171 -35.68 -1.07 -0.72
CA VAL A 171 -34.58 -1.11 0.24
C VAL A 171 -34.36 0.26 0.88
N SER A 172 -34.43 1.34 0.11
CA SER A 172 -34.29 2.70 0.64
C SER A 172 -35.37 3.01 1.68
N SER A 173 -36.63 2.65 1.41
CA SER A 173 -37.76 2.87 2.32
C SER A 173 -37.58 2.09 3.63
N ILE A 174 -37.34 0.77 3.52
CA ILE A 174 -37.17 -0.13 4.68
C ILE A 174 -35.97 0.30 5.54
N THR A 175 -34.84 0.59 4.90
CA THR A 175 -33.64 1.09 5.59
C THR A 175 -33.94 2.37 6.34
N SER A 176 -34.70 3.28 5.73
CA SER A 176 -34.99 4.58 6.33
C SER A 176 -35.86 4.46 7.58
N GLU A 177 -36.95 3.69 7.49
CA GLU A 177 -37.86 3.43 8.60
C GLU A 177 -37.13 2.79 9.79
N GLY A 178 -36.41 1.69 9.54
CA GLY A 178 -35.73 0.96 10.60
C GLY A 178 -34.53 1.70 11.18
N LEU A 179 -33.82 2.51 10.38
CA LEU A 179 -32.73 3.33 10.88
C LEU A 179 -33.25 4.49 11.73
N VAL A 180 -34.33 5.17 11.33
CA VAL A 180 -34.97 6.21 12.17
C VAL A 180 -35.42 5.61 13.50
N GLU A 181 -36.10 4.46 13.47
CA GLU A 181 -36.54 3.78 14.69
C GLU A 181 -35.36 3.43 15.60
N TYR A 182 -34.27 2.88 15.03
CA TYR A 182 -33.07 2.54 15.79
C TYR A 182 -32.44 3.77 16.45
N LEU A 183 -32.28 4.87 15.72
CA LEU A 183 -31.61 6.08 16.22
C LEU A 183 -32.40 6.73 17.35
N GLU A 184 -33.73 6.78 17.23
CA GLU A 184 -34.62 7.32 18.28
C GLU A 184 -34.65 6.41 19.51
N LYS A 185 -34.62 5.07 19.34
CA LYS A 185 -34.56 4.12 20.46
C LYS A 185 -33.19 4.06 21.16
N ASN A 186 -32.11 4.39 20.45
CA ASN A 186 -30.75 4.27 20.95
C ASN A 186 -29.93 5.58 20.81
N PRO A 187 -30.28 6.66 21.55
CA PRO A 187 -29.65 7.96 21.35
C PRO A 187 -28.13 7.97 21.59
N SER A 188 -27.63 7.16 22.53
CA SER A 188 -26.18 7.04 22.81
C SER A 188 -25.42 6.44 21.63
N ASN A 189 -25.94 5.33 21.08
CA ASN A 189 -25.38 4.69 19.89
C ASN A 189 -25.49 5.60 18.65
N ALA A 190 -26.63 6.27 18.48
CA ALA A 190 -26.86 7.23 17.40
C ALA A 190 -25.81 8.35 17.42
N LYS A 191 -25.57 8.93 18.61
CA LYS A 191 -24.56 9.96 18.80
C LYS A 191 -23.15 9.42 18.47
N ALA A 192 -22.79 8.24 18.97
CA ALA A 192 -21.48 7.64 18.70
C ALA A 192 -21.23 7.37 17.19
N MET A 193 -22.26 6.91 16.47
CA MET A 193 -22.20 6.74 15.00
C MET A 193 -21.96 8.07 14.30
N ILE A 194 -22.73 9.10 14.67
CA ILE A 194 -22.63 10.44 14.06
C ILE A 194 -21.29 11.08 14.39
N ASP A 195 -20.81 10.98 15.62
CA ASP A 195 -19.51 11.51 16.03
C ASP A 195 -18.37 10.90 15.19
N LYS A 196 -18.40 9.59 14.90
CA LYS A 196 -17.44 8.95 13.97
C LYS A 196 -17.53 9.55 12.57
N CYS A 197 -18.73 9.67 12.01
CA CYS A 197 -18.93 10.23 10.68
C CYS A 197 -18.48 11.71 10.60
N LEU A 198 -18.73 12.49 11.66
CA LEU A 198 -18.31 13.89 11.74
C LEU A 198 -16.79 14.06 11.84
N LEU A 199 -16.06 13.09 12.42
CA LEU A 199 -14.61 13.10 12.37
C LEU A 199 -14.10 13.01 10.93
N THR A 200 -14.70 12.15 10.11
CA THR A 200 -14.40 12.02 8.68
C THR A 200 -14.74 13.30 7.92
N VAL A 201 -15.93 13.89 8.16
CA VAL A 201 -16.33 15.17 7.56
C VAL A 201 -15.33 16.28 7.88
N ARG A 202 -14.92 16.40 9.14
CA ARG A 202 -13.94 17.41 9.58
C ARG A 202 -12.57 17.17 8.95
N ALA A 203 -12.14 15.90 8.86
CA ALA A 203 -10.89 15.54 8.20
C ALA A 203 -10.92 15.94 6.71
N ARG A 204 -12.02 15.69 6.01
CA ARG A 204 -12.23 16.13 4.62
C ARG A 204 -12.20 17.65 4.48
N ILE A 205 -12.94 18.38 5.32
CA ILE A 205 -12.98 19.85 5.25
C ILE A 205 -11.62 20.45 5.56
N ALA A 206 -10.91 19.92 6.56
CA ALA A 206 -9.55 20.34 6.87
C ALA A 206 -8.61 20.05 5.70
N ALA A 207 -8.70 18.87 5.08
CA ALA A 207 -7.91 18.52 3.91
C ALA A 207 -8.21 19.43 2.71
N ARG A 208 -9.49 19.75 2.43
CA ARG A 208 -9.89 20.71 1.39
C ARG A 208 -9.37 22.11 1.71
N ALA A 209 -9.51 22.59 2.93
CA ALA A 209 -9.01 23.90 3.34
C ALA A 209 -7.47 23.99 3.25
N ALA A 210 -6.76 22.95 3.68
CA ALA A 210 -5.30 22.84 3.54
C ALA A 210 -4.89 22.81 2.06
N LYS A 211 -5.62 22.05 1.24
CA LYS A 211 -5.41 21.97 -0.20
C LYS A 211 -5.65 23.33 -0.86
N ASP A 212 -6.74 24.02 -0.55
CA ASP A 212 -7.07 25.35 -1.08
C ASP A 212 -6.06 26.41 -0.62
N ALA A 213 -5.47 26.26 0.58
CA ALA A 213 -4.40 27.13 1.03
C ALA A 213 -3.10 26.91 0.24
N VAL A 214 -2.79 25.66 -0.11
CA VAL A 214 -1.63 25.32 -0.96
C VAL A 214 -1.88 25.75 -2.41
N LEU A 215 -3.07 25.49 -2.96
CA LEU A 215 -3.46 25.88 -4.31
C LEU A 215 -3.57 27.39 -4.47
N ARG A 216 -4.09 28.14 -3.50
CA ARG A 216 -4.11 29.61 -3.56
C ARG A 216 -2.72 30.23 -3.44
N LYS A 217 -1.83 29.65 -2.63
CA LYS A 217 -0.42 30.05 -2.62
C LYS A 217 0.27 29.72 -3.95
N GLY A 218 0.00 28.55 -4.53
CA GLY A 218 0.48 28.18 -5.87
C GLY A 218 -0.15 28.99 -7.02
N ALA A 219 -1.37 29.49 -6.89
CA ALA A 219 -1.98 30.33 -7.93
C ALA A 219 -1.38 31.75 -7.96
N LEU A 220 -0.98 32.28 -6.80
CA LEU A 220 -0.26 33.56 -6.69
C LEU A 220 1.23 33.45 -7.04
N GLU A 221 1.85 32.28 -6.88
CA GLU A 221 3.25 32.02 -7.22
C GLU A 221 3.46 31.36 -8.62
N GLY A 222 2.38 31.05 -9.36
CA GLY A 222 2.43 30.14 -10.50
C GLY A 222 2.55 28.68 -10.03
N MET A 223 2.24 27.68 -10.88
CA MET A 223 2.48 26.25 -10.58
C MET A 223 3.98 25.99 -10.32
N THR A 224 4.48 26.43 -9.17
CA THR A 224 5.85 26.30 -8.77
C THR A 224 6.00 24.88 -8.28
N LEU A 225 6.71 24.12 -9.10
CA LEU A 225 7.24 22.85 -8.70
C LEU A 225 8.00 23.04 -7.37
N PRO A 226 8.03 22.02 -6.49
CA PRO A 226 8.74 22.14 -5.23
C PRO A 226 10.17 22.63 -5.51
N GLY A 227 10.64 23.65 -4.79
CA GLY A 227 11.97 24.23 -5.07
C GLY A 227 13.14 23.23 -4.98
N LYS A 228 12.91 22.06 -4.35
CA LYS A 228 13.87 20.95 -4.26
C LYS A 228 13.79 19.97 -5.44
N LEU A 229 12.70 19.96 -6.20
CA LEU A 229 12.51 19.08 -7.34
C LEU A 229 13.42 19.55 -8.48
N ALA A 230 14.36 18.70 -8.87
CA ALA A 230 15.01 18.85 -10.15
C ALA A 230 14.12 18.19 -11.20
N ASP A 231 13.36 18.97 -11.98
CA ASP A 231 12.42 18.44 -12.98
C ASP A 231 13.14 17.85 -14.21
N CYS A 232 12.42 17.08 -15.01
CA CYS A 232 12.85 16.62 -16.34
C CYS A 232 12.35 17.56 -17.45
N THR A 233 12.98 17.51 -18.63
CA THR A 233 12.59 18.36 -19.77
C THR A 233 11.30 17.89 -20.44
N THR A 234 11.10 16.58 -20.56
CA THR A 234 9.89 16.01 -21.18
C THR A 234 8.65 16.30 -20.33
N ARG A 235 7.52 16.46 -21.01
CA ARG A 235 6.19 16.53 -20.40
C ARG A 235 5.34 15.28 -20.65
N ASN A 236 5.87 14.32 -21.41
CA ASN A 236 5.19 13.05 -21.63
C ASN A 236 5.36 12.16 -20.39
N ALA A 237 4.25 11.90 -19.70
CA ALA A 237 4.19 11.06 -18.51
C ALA A 237 4.73 9.65 -18.75
N GLU A 238 4.42 9.02 -19.88
CA GLU A 238 4.82 7.62 -20.15
C GLU A 238 6.34 7.44 -20.23
N LEU A 239 7.05 8.49 -20.65
CA LEU A 239 8.50 8.48 -20.78
C LEU A 239 9.20 9.00 -19.52
N SER A 240 8.52 9.81 -18.72
CA SER A 240 9.12 10.49 -17.58
C SER A 240 9.16 9.64 -16.32
N GLU A 241 10.23 9.83 -15.56
CA GLU A 241 10.55 9.08 -14.36
C GLU A 241 10.81 10.05 -13.21
N LEU A 242 10.26 9.75 -12.03
CA LEU A 242 10.53 10.50 -10.80
C LEU A 242 11.29 9.62 -9.83
N TYR A 243 12.53 10.00 -9.51
CA TYR A 243 13.31 9.39 -8.44
C TYR A 243 13.10 10.14 -7.13
N ILE A 244 12.58 9.44 -6.13
CA ILE A 244 12.47 9.92 -4.75
C ILE A 244 13.69 9.40 -4.01
N VAL A 245 14.59 10.31 -3.63
CA VAL A 245 15.93 9.97 -3.12
C VAL A 245 16.07 10.34 -1.66
N GLU A 246 16.73 9.47 -0.89
CA GLU A 246 17.08 9.72 0.50
C GLU A 246 18.21 10.75 0.63
N GLY A 247 17.93 11.90 1.24
CA GLY A 247 18.94 12.91 1.54
C GLY A 247 19.40 13.78 0.37
N ASP A 248 20.12 14.86 0.69
CA ASP A 248 20.68 15.78 -0.31
C ASP A 248 21.96 15.26 -0.97
N SER A 249 22.72 14.42 -0.27
CA SER A 249 23.97 13.86 -0.77
C SER A 249 23.70 12.95 -1.98
N ALA A 250 22.92 11.89 -1.78
CA ALA A 250 22.49 11.01 -2.86
C ALA A 250 21.63 11.78 -3.89
N GLY A 251 20.80 12.74 -3.46
CA GLY A 251 20.06 13.62 -4.37
C GLY A 251 20.97 14.46 -5.28
N GLY A 252 22.13 14.89 -4.78
CA GLY A 252 23.15 15.61 -5.54
C GLY A 252 23.79 14.73 -6.61
N SER A 253 24.26 13.53 -6.23
CA SER A 253 24.84 12.55 -7.15
C SER A 253 23.83 12.12 -8.23
N ALA A 254 22.59 11.81 -7.83
CA ALA A 254 21.51 11.46 -8.74
C ALA A 254 21.16 12.60 -9.71
N LYS A 255 21.16 13.85 -9.24
CA LYS A 255 20.91 15.02 -10.10
C LYS A 255 21.98 15.20 -11.16
N GLN A 256 23.24 14.89 -10.85
CA GLN A 256 24.37 15.00 -11.76
C GLN A 256 24.41 13.83 -12.77
N GLY A 257 24.13 12.61 -12.31
CA GLY A 257 24.22 11.39 -13.14
C GLY A 257 22.99 11.11 -14.03
N ARG A 258 21.83 11.71 -13.73
CA ARG A 258 20.59 11.44 -14.47
C ARG A 258 20.62 11.86 -15.93
N ASN A 259 19.74 11.24 -16.71
CA ASN A 259 19.31 11.81 -17.98
C ASN A 259 18.21 12.88 -17.77
N ARG A 260 18.61 14.16 -17.82
CA ARG A 260 17.70 15.31 -17.61
C ARG A 260 16.51 15.37 -18.56
N MET A 261 16.56 14.67 -19.70
CA MET A 261 15.45 14.67 -20.66
C MET A 261 14.20 14.04 -20.05
N PHE A 262 14.34 12.92 -19.33
CA PHE A 262 13.20 12.14 -18.84
C PHE A 262 13.23 11.82 -17.35
N GLN A 263 14.34 12.03 -16.63
CA GLN A 263 14.45 11.72 -15.20
C GLN A 263 14.41 12.98 -14.33
N ALA A 264 13.43 13.03 -13.44
CA ALA A 264 13.28 14.02 -12.39
C ALA A 264 13.79 13.46 -11.05
N ILE A 265 14.41 14.31 -10.21
CA ILE A 265 14.96 13.92 -8.90
C ILE A 265 14.30 14.77 -7.81
N LEU A 266 13.74 14.10 -6.80
CA LEU A 266 13.17 14.72 -5.62
C LEU A 266 13.88 14.20 -4.35
N PRO A 267 14.84 14.96 -3.80
CA PRO A 267 15.49 14.61 -2.55
C PRO A 267 14.56 14.85 -1.35
N LEU A 268 14.50 13.87 -0.45
CA LEU A 268 13.80 13.95 0.82
C LEU A 268 14.76 14.38 1.94
N ARG A 269 14.31 15.28 2.81
CA ARG A 269 15.06 15.69 4.00
C ARG A 269 14.23 15.47 5.25
N GLY A 270 14.86 14.97 6.30
CA GLY A 270 14.22 14.74 7.59
C GLY A 270 13.39 13.45 7.62
N LYS A 271 12.87 13.14 8.81
CA LYS A 271 12.14 11.88 9.03
C LYS A 271 10.75 11.97 8.41
N LEU A 272 10.40 10.99 7.59
CA LEU A 272 9.05 10.90 7.03
C LEU A 272 8.04 10.66 8.14
N VAL A 273 6.86 11.25 7.95
CA VAL A 273 5.75 11.08 8.89
C VAL A 273 5.06 9.75 8.59
N ASN A 274 4.81 8.96 9.63
CA ASN A 274 3.98 7.76 9.49
C ASN A 274 2.53 8.16 9.28
N VAL A 275 2.06 7.94 8.05
CA VAL A 275 0.71 8.31 7.59
C VAL A 275 -0.38 7.48 8.26
N GLU A 276 -0.08 6.26 8.70
CA GLU A 276 -1.04 5.37 9.35
C GLU A 276 -1.56 5.96 10.67
N LYS A 277 -0.71 6.72 11.36
CA LYS A 277 -1.02 7.37 12.64
C LYS A 277 -1.40 8.84 12.50
N THR A 278 -1.45 9.34 11.27
CA THR A 278 -1.48 10.79 11.01
C THR A 278 -2.67 11.16 10.16
N SER A 279 -3.41 12.19 10.57
CA SER A 279 -4.53 12.70 9.78
C SER A 279 -4.06 13.30 8.46
N LEU A 280 -4.92 13.21 7.43
CA LEU A 280 -4.64 13.74 6.09
C LEU A 280 -4.21 15.22 6.09
N ASP A 281 -4.78 16.05 6.98
CA ASP A 281 -4.39 17.46 7.13
C ASP A 281 -2.90 17.63 7.48
N LYS A 282 -2.38 16.81 8.40
CA LYS A 282 -0.96 16.81 8.78
C LYS A 282 -0.09 16.24 7.66
N VAL A 283 -0.57 15.25 6.92
CA VAL A 283 0.13 14.68 5.76
C VAL A 283 0.32 15.76 4.67
N VAL A 284 -0.73 16.51 4.33
CA VAL A 284 -0.69 17.57 3.31
C VAL A 284 0.16 18.76 3.73
N LYS A 285 0.26 19.04 5.03
CA LYS A 285 1.11 20.10 5.59
C LYS A 285 2.56 19.67 5.83
N SER A 286 2.86 18.38 5.74
CA SER A 286 4.20 17.85 5.99
C SER A 286 5.22 18.35 4.96
N ASP A 287 6.32 18.93 5.42
CA ASP A 287 7.40 19.40 4.55
C ASP A 287 8.11 18.27 3.79
N THR A 288 7.93 17.01 4.21
CA THR A 288 8.51 15.82 3.56
C THR A 288 7.58 15.21 2.51
N LEU A 289 6.27 15.16 2.77
CA LEU A 289 5.29 14.50 1.88
C LEU A 289 4.62 15.48 0.91
N LYS A 290 4.41 16.73 1.31
CA LYS A 290 3.83 17.77 0.44
C LYS A 290 4.59 17.93 -0.89
N PRO A 291 5.93 17.94 -0.93
CA PRO A 291 6.66 18.00 -2.20
C PRO A 291 6.35 16.82 -3.13
N ILE A 292 6.16 15.61 -2.59
CA ILE A 292 5.81 14.42 -3.38
C ILE A 292 4.43 14.62 -4.03
N ILE A 293 3.43 15.03 -3.24
CA ILE A 293 2.06 15.28 -3.74
C ILE A 293 2.05 16.31 -4.88
N ILE A 294 2.79 17.41 -4.70
CA ILE A 294 2.91 18.46 -5.72
C ILE A 294 3.65 17.94 -6.95
N ALA A 295 4.73 17.17 -6.77
CA ALA A 295 5.50 16.62 -7.88
C ALA A 295 4.65 15.68 -8.75
N LEU A 296 3.87 14.78 -8.15
CA LEU A 296 3.00 13.82 -8.86
C LEU A 296 1.94 14.51 -9.73
N GLY A 297 1.39 15.63 -9.26
CA GLY A 297 0.37 16.41 -9.99
C GLY A 297 -1.04 15.80 -9.99
N THR A 298 -1.22 14.61 -9.44
CA THR A 298 -2.51 13.88 -9.40
C THR A 298 -3.48 14.40 -8.34
N GLY A 299 -3.04 15.25 -7.41
CA GLY A 299 -3.81 15.52 -6.20
C GLY A 299 -3.74 14.36 -5.19
N ILE A 300 -4.54 14.42 -4.13
CA ILE A 300 -4.58 13.40 -3.05
C ILE A 300 -6.01 13.26 -2.52
N GLY A 301 -6.36 12.07 -2.02
CA GLY A 301 -7.67 11.76 -1.45
C GLY A 301 -8.79 11.92 -2.48
N GLU A 302 -9.88 12.60 -2.12
CA GLU A 302 -11.06 12.81 -3.01
C GLU A 302 -10.76 13.52 -4.34
N THR A 303 -9.61 14.19 -4.43
CA THR A 303 -9.23 14.95 -5.63
C THR A 303 -8.13 14.27 -6.43
N PHE A 304 -7.78 13.05 -6.01
CA PHE A 304 -6.86 12.21 -6.72
C PHE A 304 -7.43 11.88 -8.10
N ASP A 305 -6.60 12.09 -9.11
CA ASP A 305 -6.92 11.86 -10.51
C ASP A 305 -5.66 11.37 -11.20
N VAL A 306 -5.61 10.06 -11.44
CA VAL A 306 -4.46 9.38 -12.06
C VAL A 306 -4.16 9.91 -13.47
N SER A 307 -5.15 10.45 -14.19
CA SER A 307 -4.95 10.99 -15.54
C SER A 307 -4.03 12.23 -15.58
N LYS A 308 -3.87 12.90 -14.43
CA LYS A 308 -3.00 14.08 -14.27
C LYS A 308 -1.58 13.72 -13.83
N LEU A 309 -1.26 12.43 -13.77
CA LEU A 309 0.05 11.95 -13.35
C LEU A 309 1.14 12.50 -14.26
N ARG A 310 2.16 13.13 -13.66
CA ARG A 310 3.26 13.76 -14.40
C ARG A 310 4.38 12.80 -14.77
N TYR A 311 4.51 11.68 -14.06
CA TYR A 311 5.60 10.71 -14.22
C TYR A 311 5.04 9.29 -14.24
N GLY A 312 5.29 8.58 -15.32
CA GLY A 312 4.79 7.22 -15.57
C GLY A 312 5.51 6.18 -14.72
N LYS A 313 6.74 6.48 -14.24
CA LYS A 313 7.43 5.68 -13.23
C LYS A 313 7.84 6.55 -12.05
N ILE A 314 7.53 6.07 -10.86
CA ILE A 314 7.92 6.66 -9.58
C ILE A 314 8.83 5.65 -8.92
N ILE A 315 10.11 5.99 -8.82
CA ILE A 315 11.17 5.11 -8.31
C ILE A 315 11.59 5.59 -6.93
N ILE A 316 11.44 4.73 -5.93
CA ILE A 316 11.98 4.92 -4.59
C ILE A 316 13.43 4.45 -4.60
N MET A 317 14.36 5.39 -4.35
CA MET A 317 15.80 5.13 -4.31
C MET A 317 16.31 5.51 -2.92
N ALA A 318 16.37 4.52 -2.03
CA ALA A 318 16.80 4.66 -0.64
C ALA A 318 18.02 3.79 -0.38
N ASP A 319 18.77 4.09 0.68
CA ASP A 319 20.02 3.40 1.00
C ASP A 319 19.77 1.94 1.41
N ALA A 320 20.81 1.11 1.26
CA ALA A 320 20.77 -0.32 1.54
C ALA A 320 21.01 -0.63 3.03
N ASP A 321 20.55 0.24 3.91
CA ASP A 321 20.72 0.18 5.36
C ASP A 321 19.34 0.09 6.08
N VAL A 322 19.39 0.17 7.41
CA VAL A 322 18.20 0.14 8.26
C VAL A 322 17.30 1.37 8.10
N ASP A 323 17.88 2.55 7.86
CA ASP A 323 17.16 3.81 7.74
C ASP A 323 16.46 3.93 6.36
N GLY A 324 17.14 3.55 5.28
CA GLY A 324 16.58 3.44 3.95
C GLY A 324 15.47 2.39 3.87
N SER A 325 15.62 1.27 4.59
CA SER A 325 14.54 0.29 4.75
C SER A 325 13.32 0.87 5.46
N HIS A 326 13.53 1.70 6.48
CA HIS A 326 12.45 2.38 7.20
C HIS A 326 11.74 3.43 6.32
N ILE A 327 12.49 4.22 5.56
CA ILE A 327 11.95 5.20 4.61
C ILE A 327 11.13 4.51 3.52
N ARG A 328 11.63 3.40 2.98
CA ARG A 328 10.91 2.59 2.00
C ARG A 328 9.55 2.13 2.54
N VAL A 329 9.49 1.61 3.77
CA VAL A 329 8.22 1.20 4.39
C VAL A 329 7.27 2.39 4.57
N LEU A 330 7.77 3.55 5.01
CA LEU A 330 6.95 4.76 5.17
C LEU A 330 6.37 5.26 3.83
N LEU A 331 7.18 5.27 2.77
CA LEU A 331 6.73 5.64 1.43
C LEU A 331 5.73 4.64 0.86
N LEU A 332 5.98 3.34 1.02
CA LEU A 332 5.03 2.30 0.61
C LEU A 332 3.69 2.43 1.34
N THR A 333 3.73 2.72 2.64
CA THR A 333 2.51 3.00 3.42
C THR A 333 1.78 4.23 2.87
N PHE A 334 2.51 5.31 2.57
CA PHE A 334 1.94 6.52 1.97
C PHE A 334 1.29 6.28 0.61
N PHE A 335 1.97 5.55 -0.29
CA PHE A 335 1.41 5.20 -1.59
C PHE A 335 0.21 4.26 -1.45
N TYR A 336 0.29 3.24 -0.60
CA TYR A 336 -0.82 2.31 -0.38
C TYR A 336 -2.07 3.02 0.19
N ARG A 337 -1.89 3.94 1.15
CA ARG A 337 -3.03 4.61 1.81
C ARG A 337 -3.69 5.70 0.97
N TYR A 338 -2.95 6.40 0.11
CA TYR A 338 -3.47 7.59 -0.58
C TYR A 338 -3.36 7.55 -2.11
N PHE A 339 -2.63 6.58 -2.66
CA PHE A 339 -2.31 6.46 -4.08
C PHE A 339 -2.36 4.99 -4.53
N GLU A 340 -3.31 4.21 -4.00
CA GLU A 340 -3.45 2.78 -4.29
C GLU A 340 -3.50 2.51 -5.81
N ASP A 341 -4.24 3.32 -6.55
CA ASP A 341 -4.33 3.26 -8.01
C ASP A 341 -2.97 3.36 -8.72
N LEU A 342 -2.00 4.10 -8.14
CA LEU A 342 -0.64 4.16 -8.71
C LEU A 342 0.10 2.84 -8.57
N ILE A 343 -0.17 2.08 -7.51
CA ILE A 343 0.40 0.74 -7.31
C ILE A 343 -0.29 -0.25 -8.26
N THR A 344 -1.63 -0.23 -8.30
CA THR A 344 -2.42 -1.14 -9.14
C THR A 344 -2.13 -0.94 -10.63
N ASN A 345 -1.92 0.30 -11.07
CA ASN A 345 -1.54 0.60 -12.46
C ASN A 345 -0.03 0.40 -12.73
N GLY A 346 0.75 -0.01 -11.73
CA GLY A 346 2.15 -0.38 -11.91
C GLY A 346 3.11 0.79 -12.10
N HIS A 347 2.84 1.93 -11.46
CA HIS A 347 3.70 3.12 -11.53
C HIS A 347 4.78 3.18 -10.46
N ILE A 348 4.69 2.39 -9.38
CA ILE A 348 5.62 2.44 -8.24
C ILE A 348 6.71 1.36 -8.36
N TYR A 349 7.96 1.79 -8.25
CA TYR A 349 9.15 0.94 -8.34
C TYR A 349 10.10 1.22 -7.18
N ILE A 350 10.94 0.23 -6.85
CA ILE A 350 12.04 0.35 -5.89
C ILE A 350 13.34 0.08 -6.65
N ALA A 351 14.26 1.02 -6.60
CA ALA A 351 15.60 0.84 -7.18
C ALA A 351 16.38 -0.24 -6.41
N GLN A 352 17.23 -0.98 -7.13
CA GLN A 352 18.12 -1.98 -6.54
C GLN A 352 19.57 -1.60 -6.86
N PRO A 353 20.21 -0.73 -6.05
CA PRO A 353 21.62 -0.43 -6.21
C PRO A 353 22.50 -1.65 -5.86
N PRO A 354 23.73 -1.73 -6.41
CA PRO A 354 24.66 -2.79 -6.07
C PRO A 354 25.17 -2.63 -4.61
N LEU A 355 25.43 -3.76 -3.96
CA LEU A 355 26.03 -3.80 -2.62
C LEU A 355 27.55 -3.78 -2.65
N TYR A 356 28.16 -4.36 -3.70
CA TYR A 356 29.61 -4.46 -3.83
C TYR A 356 30.09 -4.05 -5.22
N ARG A 357 31.29 -3.47 -5.25
CA ARG A 357 32.12 -3.34 -6.43
C ARG A 357 33.35 -4.21 -6.25
N ILE A 358 33.52 -5.18 -7.14
CA ILE A 358 34.67 -6.09 -7.14
C ILE A 358 35.55 -5.74 -8.32
N GLN A 359 36.81 -5.41 -8.06
CA GLN A 359 37.77 -5.03 -9.08
C GLN A 359 39.03 -5.90 -9.03
N LYS A 360 39.47 -6.38 -10.20
CA LYS A 360 40.77 -7.03 -10.38
C LYS A 360 41.45 -6.52 -11.65
N GLY A 361 42.42 -5.61 -11.49
CA GLY A 361 43.01 -4.90 -12.62
C GLY A 361 41.96 -4.05 -13.34
N LYS A 362 41.74 -4.32 -14.62
CA LYS A 362 40.74 -3.62 -15.46
C LYS A 362 39.33 -4.23 -15.42
N ASP A 363 39.15 -5.41 -14.83
CA ASP A 363 37.83 -6.07 -14.72
C ASP A 363 37.11 -5.55 -13.47
N VAL A 364 35.99 -4.86 -13.67
CA VAL A 364 35.12 -4.30 -12.61
C VAL A 364 33.75 -4.96 -12.72
N ARG A 365 33.26 -5.52 -11.62
CA ARG A 365 31.93 -6.14 -11.53
C ARG A 365 31.12 -5.57 -10.37
N TRP A 366 29.87 -5.24 -10.68
CA TRP A 366 28.86 -4.78 -9.71
C TRP A 366 28.03 -5.97 -9.23
N VAL A 367 27.85 -6.06 -7.91
CA VAL A 367 27.25 -7.25 -7.27
C VAL A 367 26.14 -6.83 -6.31
N TYR A 368 25.03 -7.57 -6.33
CA TYR A 368 23.79 -7.18 -5.65
C TYR A 368 23.45 -8.05 -4.43
N ASN A 369 24.14 -9.17 -4.22
CA ASN A 369 23.95 -10.04 -3.07
C ASN A 369 25.26 -10.75 -2.66
N ASP A 370 25.31 -11.25 -1.43
CA ASP A 370 26.49 -11.92 -0.89
C ASP A 370 26.85 -13.21 -1.63
N GLU A 371 25.87 -13.99 -2.10
CA GLU A 371 26.12 -15.24 -2.81
C GLU A 371 26.85 -15.02 -4.15
N GLU A 372 26.47 -13.97 -4.89
CA GLU A 372 27.15 -13.55 -6.11
C GLU A 372 28.55 -13.02 -5.81
N LYS A 373 28.73 -12.30 -4.69
CA LYS A 373 30.04 -11.79 -4.26
C LYS A 373 31.00 -12.95 -4.06
N ASP A 374 30.60 -13.95 -3.30
CA ASP A 374 31.45 -15.11 -3.00
C ASP A 374 31.81 -15.89 -4.28
N LYS A 375 30.83 -16.08 -5.19
CA LYS A 375 31.07 -16.72 -6.50
C LYS A 375 32.07 -15.95 -7.35
N ILE A 376 31.93 -14.63 -7.45
CA ILE A 376 32.82 -13.79 -8.27
C ILE A 376 34.23 -13.72 -7.67
N VAL A 377 34.34 -13.66 -6.34
CA VAL A 377 35.63 -13.72 -5.65
C VAL A 377 36.33 -15.06 -5.91
N GLU A 378 35.60 -16.18 -5.84
CA GLU A 378 36.14 -17.50 -6.19
C GLU A 378 36.52 -17.62 -7.67
N GLU A 379 35.72 -17.08 -8.59
CA GLU A 379 36.06 -17.03 -10.02
C GLU A 379 37.37 -16.27 -10.24
N PHE A 380 37.55 -15.12 -9.58
CA PHE A 380 38.79 -14.35 -9.64
C PHE A 380 39.97 -15.06 -8.98
N ARG A 381 39.75 -15.87 -7.94
CA ARG A 381 40.77 -16.72 -7.32
C ARG A 381 41.22 -17.84 -8.28
N LEU A 382 40.27 -18.57 -8.86
CA LEU A 382 40.55 -19.65 -9.82
C LEU A 382 41.31 -19.15 -11.06
N LYS A 383 40.87 -18.02 -11.65
CA LYS A 383 41.60 -17.36 -12.75
C LYS A 383 43.02 -16.91 -12.39
N ALA A 384 43.31 -16.69 -11.09
CA ALA A 384 44.66 -16.38 -10.62
C ALA A 384 45.55 -17.63 -10.60
N VAL A 385 44.98 -18.77 -10.20
CA VAL A 385 45.66 -20.07 -10.15
C VAL A 385 45.96 -20.57 -11.56
N ASP A 386 45.01 -20.43 -12.49
CA ASP A 386 45.22 -20.81 -13.90
C ASP A 386 46.35 -19.99 -14.54
N LYS A 387 46.36 -18.66 -14.35
CA LYS A 387 47.46 -17.79 -14.82
C LYS A 387 48.82 -18.07 -14.14
N ALA A 388 48.82 -18.62 -12.92
CA ALA A 388 50.04 -19.03 -12.24
C ALA A 388 50.56 -20.38 -12.77
N SER A 389 49.65 -21.28 -13.16
CA SER A 389 49.98 -22.56 -13.82
C SER A 389 50.52 -22.35 -15.25
N ASP A 390 49.95 -21.39 -15.99
CA ASP A 390 50.46 -21.00 -17.33
C ASP A 390 51.82 -20.29 -17.24
N LYS A 391 52.05 -19.46 -16.22
CA LYS A 391 53.37 -18.83 -15.97
C LYS A 391 54.45 -19.79 -15.49
N ALA A 392 54.09 -21.00 -15.03
CA ALA A 392 55.06 -22.06 -14.74
C ALA A 392 55.48 -22.82 -16.01
N ALA A 393 54.64 -22.86 -17.05
CA ALA A 393 54.95 -23.44 -18.36
C ALA A 393 55.83 -22.52 -19.24
N ASP A 394 55.71 -21.20 -19.09
CA ASP A 394 56.38 -20.22 -19.98
C ASP A 394 57.64 -19.53 -19.39
N LYS A 395 58.34 -20.17 -18.46
CA LYS A 395 59.70 -19.75 -18.07
C LYS A 395 60.77 -20.28 -19.04
N LYS A 396 60.67 -19.93 -20.33
CA LYS A 396 61.81 -20.02 -21.27
C LYS A 396 61.63 -19.21 -22.57
N ALA A 397 61.49 -17.88 -22.49
CA ALA A 397 62.00 -16.98 -23.54
C ALA A 397 61.98 -15.52 -23.05
N ALA A 398 62.98 -14.76 -23.48
CA ALA A 398 63.49 -13.57 -22.81
C ALA A 398 62.85 -12.23 -23.23
N ALA A 399 62.85 -11.32 -22.25
CA ALA A 399 63.06 -9.88 -22.27
C ALA A 399 62.89 -9.06 -23.57
N LYS A 400 62.14 -7.95 -23.40
CA LYS A 400 62.49 -6.55 -23.74
C LYS A 400 61.49 -5.88 -24.71
N LYS A 401 60.66 -4.99 -24.16
CA LYS A 401 60.57 -3.56 -24.53
C LYS A 401 59.52 -2.83 -23.68
N VAL A 402 59.91 -1.66 -23.20
CA VAL A 402 59.07 -0.63 -22.59
C VAL A 402 58.53 0.25 -23.72
N ALA A 403 57.22 0.49 -23.75
CA ALA A 403 56.60 1.69 -24.32
C ALA A 403 55.12 1.76 -23.88
N GLU A 404 54.81 2.81 -23.14
CA GLU A 404 53.56 3.58 -23.06
C GLU A 404 52.22 2.89 -23.39
N GLU A 405 51.38 2.71 -22.37
CA GLU A 405 49.92 2.81 -22.51
C GLU A 405 49.35 3.47 -21.25
N ASN A 406 48.96 4.75 -21.39
CA ASN A 406 48.02 5.42 -20.49
C ASN A 406 46.67 4.70 -20.58
N GLY A 407 46.14 4.24 -19.45
CA GLY A 407 44.80 3.67 -19.39
C GLY A 407 44.38 3.42 -17.95
N ASP A 408 43.68 4.42 -17.39
CA ASP A 408 42.76 4.39 -16.24
C ASP A 408 42.99 3.27 -15.22
N GLU A 409 44.07 3.38 -14.45
CA GLU A 409 44.09 2.86 -13.08
C GLU A 409 43.61 3.98 -12.16
N LEU A 410 42.45 3.79 -11.51
CA LEU A 410 42.08 4.62 -10.36
C LEU A 410 43.17 4.42 -9.30
N SER A 411 43.82 5.51 -8.93
CA SER A 411 44.88 5.55 -7.93
C SER A 411 44.33 5.09 -6.56
N GLN A 412 45.21 4.60 -5.67
CA GLN A 412 44.80 4.22 -4.30
C GLN A 412 44.10 5.36 -3.56
N GLU A 413 44.46 6.61 -3.87
CA GLU A 413 43.84 7.81 -3.30
C GLU A 413 42.40 8.01 -3.77
N GLU A 414 42.04 7.61 -5.00
CA GLU A 414 40.67 7.71 -5.52
C GLU A 414 39.74 6.64 -4.96
N ILE A 415 40.25 5.43 -4.70
CA ILE A 415 39.46 4.35 -4.06
C ILE A 415 39.22 4.63 -2.58
N GLU A 416 40.19 5.24 -1.88
CA GLU A 416 40.04 5.65 -0.47
C GLU A 416 39.17 6.91 -0.32
N ALA A 417 39.09 7.76 -1.35
CA ALA A 417 38.22 8.95 -1.37
C ALA A 417 36.73 8.65 -1.62
N GLU A 418 36.40 7.50 -2.24
CA GLU A 418 35.02 7.12 -2.60
C GLU A 418 34.16 6.59 -1.42
N GLY A 419 34.74 6.36 -0.23
CA GLY A 419 33.99 5.86 0.93
C GLY A 419 33.56 4.38 0.82
N GLY A 420 33.18 3.78 1.96
CA GLY A 420 32.85 2.35 2.08
C GLY A 420 33.97 1.49 2.67
N ASP A 421 33.65 0.24 3.05
CA ASP A 421 34.63 -0.70 3.59
C ASP A 421 35.36 -1.39 2.42
N VAL A 422 36.69 -1.27 2.37
CA VAL A 422 37.53 -1.87 1.31
C VAL A 422 38.31 -3.05 1.85
N GLU A 423 38.09 -4.23 1.26
CA GLU A 423 38.84 -5.45 1.57
C GLU A 423 39.68 -5.87 0.35
N LYS A 424 40.94 -6.27 0.58
CA LYS A 424 41.83 -6.80 -0.46
C LYS A 424 42.10 -8.28 -0.22
N ILE A 425 41.67 -9.14 -1.15
CA ILE A 425 41.95 -10.58 -1.08
C ILE A 425 42.63 -11.03 -2.37
N ALA A 426 43.87 -11.52 -2.26
CA ALA A 426 44.63 -12.10 -3.38
C ALA A 426 44.68 -11.22 -4.67
N GLY A 427 44.81 -9.90 -4.50
CA GLY A 427 44.85 -8.92 -5.60
C GLY A 427 43.48 -8.53 -6.17
N VAL A 428 42.39 -8.95 -5.53
CA VAL A 428 41.03 -8.48 -5.77
C VAL A 428 40.70 -7.41 -4.73
N THR A 429 40.26 -6.24 -5.19
CA THR A 429 39.75 -5.16 -4.34
C THR A 429 38.23 -5.27 -4.29
N ILE A 430 37.66 -5.35 -3.09
CA ILE A 430 36.22 -5.42 -2.85
C ILE A 430 35.83 -4.16 -2.09
N GLN A 431 34.96 -3.35 -2.66
CA GLN A 431 34.39 -2.16 -2.01
C GLN A 431 32.91 -2.43 -1.73
N ARG A 432 32.48 -2.24 -0.48
CA ARG A 432 31.08 -2.35 -0.06
C ARG A 432 30.48 -0.95 0.08
N TYR A 433 29.36 -0.70 -0.61
CA TYR A 433 28.60 0.54 -0.46
C TYR A 433 27.62 0.40 0.70
N LYS A 434 27.59 1.41 1.58
CA LYS A 434 26.60 1.51 2.67
C LYS A 434 25.48 2.49 2.32
N GLY A 435 25.82 3.56 1.60
CA GLY A 435 24.85 4.56 1.15
C GLY A 435 25.06 4.97 -0.31
N LEU A 436 24.00 5.44 -0.96
CA LEU A 436 24.02 5.90 -2.35
C LEU A 436 24.90 7.14 -2.55
N GLY A 437 25.13 7.91 -1.48
CA GLY A 437 26.00 9.10 -1.50
C GLY A 437 27.51 8.77 -1.66
N GLU A 438 27.91 7.52 -1.47
CA GLU A 438 29.27 7.03 -1.67
C GLU A 438 29.56 6.75 -3.16
N MET A 439 28.52 6.59 -3.98
CA MET A 439 28.68 6.36 -5.41
C MET A 439 28.87 7.69 -6.13
N ASN A 440 29.86 7.74 -7.03
CA ASN A 440 30.01 8.88 -7.92
C ASN A 440 28.84 8.92 -8.95
N PRO A 441 28.53 10.08 -9.56
CA PRO A 441 27.37 10.22 -10.45
C PRO A 441 27.35 9.23 -11.62
N GLN A 442 28.52 8.88 -12.18
CA GLN A 442 28.63 7.96 -13.31
C GLN A 442 28.34 6.53 -12.87
N GLN A 443 28.91 6.09 -11.75
CA GLN A 443 28.63 4.78 -11.15
C GLN A 443 27.14 4.62 -10.84
N LEU A 444 26.51 5.66 -10.29
CA LEU A 444 25.08 5.63 -9.97
C LEU A 444 24.22 5.51 -11.25
N TRP A 445 24.62 6.20 -12.33
CA TRP A 445 23.98 6.05 -13.63
C TRP A 445 24.10 4.62 -14.16
N ASP A 446 25.33 4.13 -14.33
CA ASP A 446 25.63 2.84 -14.98
C ASP A 446 25.01 1.64 -14.26
N THR A 447 24.78 1.76 -12.95
CA THR A 447 24.31 0.64 -12.12
C THR A 447 22.82 0.68 -11.78
N THR A 448 22.26 1.88 -11.58
CA THR A 448 20.98 2.04 -10.87
C THR A 448 19.98 2.93 -11.62
N MET A 449 20.45 3.85 -12.47
CA MET A 449 19.56 4.82 -13.14
C MET A 449 19.41 4.58 -14.64
N ASP A 450 20.38 3.95 -15.30
CA ASP A 450 20.32 3.65 -16.73
C ASP A 450 19.22 2.61 -17.05
N PRO A 451 18.20 2.95 -17.87
CA PRO A 451 17.15 2.01 -18.27
C PRO A 451 17.64 0.70 -18.90
N GLU A 452 18.82 0.67 -19.52
CA GLU A 452 19.35 -0.54 -20.16
C GLU A 452 19.96 -1.54 -19.17
N HIS A 453 20.54 -1.05 -18.06
CA HIS A 453 21.33 -1.85 -17.13
C HIS A 453 20.73 -1.97 -15.72
N ARG A 454 19.84 -1.06 -15.33
CA ARG A 454 19.30 -1.01 -13.96
C ARG A 454 18.41 -2.20 -13.62
N LYS A 455 18.39 -2.56 -12.33
CA LYS A 455 17.43 -3.49 -11.74
C LYS A 455 16.43 -2.73 -10.86
N MET A 456 15.15 -3.07 -10.99
CA MET A 456 14.07 -2.49 -10.20
C MET A 456 13.08 -3.56 -9.76
N MET A 457 12.50 -3.38 -8.58
CA MET A 457 11.33 -4.13 -8.16
C MET A 457 10.07 -3.32 -8.44
N LYS A 458 9.12 -3.88 -9.19
CA LYS A 458 7.80 -3.29 -9.37
C LYS A 458 6.94 -3.65 -8.16
N VAL A 459 6.27 -2.65 -7.57
CA VAL A 459 5.39 -2.87 -6.42
C VAL A 459 4.00 -3.24 -6.92
N GLU A 460 3.44 -4.33 -6.40
CA GLU A 460 2.11 -4.83 -6.75
C GLU A 460 1.32 -5.19 -5.47
N ILE A 461 -0.01 -5.19 -5.57
CA ILE A 461 -0.91 -5.60 -4.48
C ILE A 461 -1.50 -6.96 -4.87
N GLU A 462 -0.95 -8.04 -4.33
CA GLU A 462 -1.46 -9.40 -4.58
C GLU A 462 -2.74 -9.68 -3.77
N ASP A 463 -2.75 -9.29 -2.50
CA ASP A 463 -3.89 -9.44 -1.58
C ASP A 463 -4.05 -8.14 -0.79
N ALA A 464 -5.10 -7.38 -1.11
CA ALA A 464 -5.39 -6.10 -0.48
C ALA A 464 -5.82 -6.23 0.98
N GLU A 465 -6.41 -7.35 1.40
CA GLU A 465 -6.81 -7.57 2.80
C GLU A 465 -5.61 -7.93 3.67
N GLU A 466 -4.72 -8.78 3.16
CA GLU A 466 -3.47 -9.11 3.84
C GLU A 466 -2.54 -7.89 3.91
N ALA A 467 -2.36 -7.16 2.80
CA ALA A 467 -1.55 -5.94 2.81
C ALA A 467 -2.05 -4.94 3.86
N ASP A 468 -3.36 -4.75 3.96
CA ASP A 468 -3.97 -3.89 4.96
C ASP A 468 -3.68 -4.33 6.39
N ARG A 469 -3.84 -5.63 6.67
CA ARG A 469 -3.55 -6.21 7.98
C ARG A 469 -2.09 -6.01 8.35
N VAL A 470 -1.18 -6.23 7.41
CA VAL A 470 0.26 -6.06 7.62
C VAL A 470 0.60 -4.59 7.90
N PHE A 471 0.06 -3.65 7.12
CA PHE A 471 0.26 -2.22 7.37
C PHE A 471 -0.32 -1.78 8.72
N ASP A 472 -1.50 -2.26 9.11
CA ASP A 472 -2.09 -1.95 10.41
C ASP A 472 -1.24 -2.50 11.57
N VAL A 473 -0.78 -3.76 11.48
CA VAL A 473 0.09 -4.36 12.50
C VAL A 473 1.44 -3.63 12.61
N LEU A 474 2.08 -3.32 11.49
CA LEU A 474 3.43 -2.75 11.47
C LEU A 474 3.43 -1.23 11.69
N MET A 475 2.45 -0.51 11.15
CA MET A 475 2.43 0.94 11.10
C MET A 475 1.34 1.56 11.99
N GLY A 476 0.32 0.80 12.39
CA GLY A 476 -0.81 1.25 13.22
C GLY A 476 -0.46 1.58 14.67
N SER A 477 -1.42 2.12 15.42
CA SER A 477 -1.18 2.67 16.78
C SER A 477 -0.74 1.62 17.80
N ASP A 478 -1.19 0.39 17.65
CA ASP A 478 -1.04 -0.65 18.66
C ASP A 478 0.37 -1.25 18.69
N VAL A 479 0.96 -1.26 19.88
CA VAL A 479 2.34 -1.72 20.09
C VAL A 479 2.43 -3.25 20.21
N GLU A 480 1.41 -3.86 20.82
CA GLU A 480 1.45 -5.28 21.19
C GLU A 480 1.37 -6.23 19.97
N PRO A 481 0.47 -6.05 18.99
CA PRO A 481 0.46 -6.85 17.77
C PRO A 481 1.79 -6.76 17.01
N ARG A 482 2.33 -5.54 16.89
CA ARG A 482 3.63 -5.27 16.27
C ARG A 482 4.76 -6.01 16.96
N ARG A 483 4.82 -5.95 18.30
CA ARG A 483 5.83 -6.65 19.09
C ARG A 483 5.79 -8.16 18.84
N ARG A 484 4.60 -8.77 18.83
CA ARG A 484 4.43 -10.19 18.54
C ARG A 484 4.86 -10.55 17.13
N PHE A 485 4.53 -9.70 16.15
CA PHE A 485 4.96 -9.88 14.78
C PHE A 485 6.49 -9.91 14.68
N ILE A 486 7.17 -8.92 15.29
CA ILE A 486 8.63 -8.85 15.33
C ILE A 486 9.21 -10.09 16.02
N GLN A 487 8.70 -10.50 17.18
CA GLN A 487 9.20 -11.67 17.90
C GLN A 487 9.05 -12.96 17.09
N THR A 488 7.94 -13.11 16.36
CA THR A 488 7.67 -14.30 15.54
C THR A 488 8.61 -14.37 14.34
N HIS A 489 8.96 -13.23 13.73
CA HIS A 489 9.76 -13.16 12.51
C HIS A 489 11.23 -12.75 12.74
N ALA A 490 11.64 -12.53 13.99
CA ALA A 490 13.00 -12.08 14.32
C ALA A 490 14.08 -13.01 13.77
N LYS A 491 13.84 -14.33 13.81
CA LYS A 491 14.80 -15.35 13.33
C LYS A 491 14.91 -15.45 11.80
N SER A 492 13.97 -14.87 11.06
CA SER A 492 14.01 -14.86 9.58
C SER A 492 14.77 -13.67 8.99
N VAL A 493 15.19 -12.72 9.83
CA VAL A 493 15.95 -11.55 9.37
C VAL A 493 17.38 -11.96 9.04
N LYS A 494 17.79 -11.78 7.78
CA LYS A 494 19.15 -12.10 7.29
C LYS A 494 20.11 -10.90 7.38
N ASN A 495 19.59 -9.69 7.28
CA ASN A 495 20.37 -8.45 7.21
C ASN A 495 20.04 -7.59 8.43
N LEU A 496 20.72 -7.84 9.55
CA LEU A 496 20.78 -6.93 10.69
C LEU A 496 22.12 -6.20 10.62
N ASP A 497 22.10 -4.86 10.56
CA ASP A 497 23.26 -4.09 10.99
C ASP A 497 23.43 -4.34 12.49
N VAL A 498 24.49 -5.06 12.84
CA VAL A 498 24.93 -5.29 14.23
C VAL A 498 26.18 -4.48 14.48
#